data_AF-A0A800DY73-F1
#
_entry.id   AF-A0A800DY73-F1
#
_cell.length_a   1.000
_cell.length_b   1.000
_cell.length_c   1.000
_cell.angle_alpha   90.00
_cell.angle_beta   90.00
_cell.angle_gamma   90.00
#
_symmetry.space_group_name_H-M   'P 1'
#
loop_
_entity.id
_entity.type
_entity.pdbx_description
1 polymer ?
#
loop_
_entity_poly.entity_id
_entity_poly.type
_entity_poly.pdbx_seq_one_letter_code
_entity_poly.pdbx_strand_id
1 'polypeptide(L)'
;MKKKYLLWYLSFVLLFSCKTKVEIIEPDRTYIPKHSNFDASKVNNNDANIFYFIRHAEEKNDDGENPHLSEKGLKKVDLYTKYFTDKKVDTIYSTNLNRTFETAEIIAKKKVVGVGFYDPLILDYKKFFENNKNNSIVVVGHANTTPNFINKILGNQKYSQIMQDNYSDIFRLVIVKGKVVFDEILTIENEIQKIEDAKLSPKELKKVLKERRKAKK
;
A
#
# COMPACT_ATOMS: atom_id res chain seq x y z
N MET A 1 65.11 -44.27 -31.08
CA MET A 1 64.70 -45.37 -30.17
C MET A 1 63.27 -45.14 -29.71
N LYS A 2 62.40 -46.13 -29.92
CA LYS A 2 60.97 -46.14 -29.59
C LYS A 2 60.78 -46.25 -28.06
N LYS A 3 59.75 -45.60 -27.50
CA LYS A 3 58.72 -46.24 -26.66
C LYS A 3 57.51 -45.30 -26.49
N LYS A 4 56.35 -45.83 -26.90
CA LYS A 4 54.98 -45.33 -26.68
C LYS A 4 54.57 -45.60 -25.23
N TYR A 5 53.55 -44.90 -24.71
CA TYR A 5 52.40 -45.33 -23.86
C TYR A 5 51.80 -44.03 -23.29
N LEU A 6 50.74 -43.46 -23.89
CA LEU A 6 49.32 -43.76 -23.65
C LEU A 6 48.90 -43.52 -22.18
N LEU A 7 48.33 -42.35 -21.92
CA LEU A 7 47.30 -42.17 -20.90
C LEU A 7 46.42 -41.00 -21.31
N TRP A 8 45.19 -41.37 -21.65
CA TRP A 8 44.09 -40.53 -22.11
C TRP A 8 43.40 -40.00 -20.85
N TYR A 9 43.39 -38.68 -20.63
CA TYR A 9 42.46 -38.09 -19.66
C TYR A 9 41.76 -36.91 -20.30
N LEU A 10 40.55 -37.21 -20.77
CA LEU A 10 39.49 -36.24 -21.04
C LEU A 10 39.23 -35.46 -19.75
N SER A 11 39.53 -34.16 -19.75
CA SER A 11 38.86 -33.23 -18.85
C SER A 11 38.32 -32.08 -19.70
N PHE A 12 37.04 -32.22 -19.98
CA PHE A 12 36.21 -31.30 -20.76
C PHE A 12 35.91 -30.09 -19.88
N VAL A 13 36.82 -29.12 -19.82
CA VAL A 13 36.55 -27.81 -19.23
C VAL A 13 35.99 -26.91 -20.33
N LEU A 14 34.68 -26.97 -20.52
CA LEU A 14 33.94 -25.99 -21.30
C LEU A 14 33.99 -24.65 -20.57
N LEU A 15 34.91 -23.77 -20.99
CA LEU A 15 34.86 -22.35 -20.69
C LEU A 15 33.74 -21.70 -21.52
N PHE A 16 32.49 -21.83 -21.05
CA PHE A 16 31.42 -20.93 -21.50
C PHE A 16 31.59 -19.58 -20.80
N SER A 17 32.46 -18.74 -21.38
CA SER A 17 32.49 -17.30 -21.09
C SER A 17 31.23 -16.65 -21.67
N CYS A 18 30.09 -16.81 -21.00
CA CYS A 18 28.88 -16.06 -21.31
C CYS A 18 29.04 -14.62 -20.76
N LYS A 19 29.63 -13.72 -21.56
CA LYS A 19 29.51 -12.28 -21.33
C LYS A 19 28.09 -11.85 -21.73
N THR A 20 27.13 -12.02 -20.84
CA THR A 20 25.87 -11.27 -20.95
C THR A 20 26.17 -9.83 -20.58
N LYS A 21 26.21 -8.95 -21.59
CA LYS A 21 26.07 -7.51 -21.36
C LYS A 21 24.72 -7.31 -20.69
N VAL A 22 24.73 -6.98 -19.40
CA VAL A 22 23.58 -6.42 -18.72
C VAL A 22 23.41 -5.03 -19.30
N GLU A 23 22.49 -4.90 -20.24
CA GLU A 23 22.04 -3.61 -20.74
C GLU A 23 21.21 -2.97 -19.63
N ILE A 24 21.82 -2.01 -18.93
CA ILE A 24 21.13 -1.21 -17.92
C ILE A 24 20.14 -0.33 -18.68
N ILE A 25 18.88 -0.75 -18.73
CA ILE A 25 17.79 0.11 -19.18
C ILE A 25 17.64 1.20 -18.13
N GLU A 26 18.14 2.41 -18.41
CA GLU A 26 17.87 3.57 -17.57
C GLU A 26 16.35 3.80 -17.51
N PRO A 27 15.76 4.02 -16.32
CA PRO A 27 14.34 4.31 -16.23
C PRO A 27 14.04 5.64 -16.93
N ASP A 28 13.15 5.59 -17.92
CA ASP A 28 12.59 6.75 -18.60
C ASP A 28 12.04 7.76 -17.57
N ARG A 29 12.78 8.87 -17.39
CA ARG A 29 12.47 9.95 -16.44
C ARG A 29 11.26 10.81 -16.84
N THR A 30 10.56 10.49 -17.92
CA THR A 30 9.49 11.34 -18.47
C THR A 30 8.07 10.92 -18.07
N TYR A 31 7.89 9.84 -17.29
CA TYR A 31 6.56 9.40 -16.89
C TYR A 31 5.97 10.25 -15.75
N ILE A 32 5.14 11.22 -16.11
CA ILE A 32 4.24 11.95 -15.21
C ILE A 32 2.83 11.39 -15.42
N PRO A 33 2.23 10.65 -14.47
CA PRO A 33 0.86 10.18 -14.62
C PRO A 33 -0.09 11.38 -14.54
N LYS A 34 -0.63 11.78 -15.70
CA LYS A 34 -1.74 12.74 -15.77
C LYS A 34 -3.00 12.06 -15.23
N HIS A 35 -3.60 12.64 -14.19
CA HIS A 35 -4.94 12.26 -13.74
C HIS A 35 -5.94 12.44 -14.88
N SER A 36 -6.43 11.35 -15.46
CA SER A 36 -7.84 11.17 -15.87
C SER A 36 -7.98 9.86 -16.67
N ASN A 37 -8.92 9.03 -16.23
CA ASN A 37 -9.40 7.79 -16.86
C ASN A 37 -8.49 6.56 -16.72
N PHE A 38 -8.07 6.24 -15.50
CA PHE A 38 -7.74 4.85 -15.19
C PHE A 38 -9.03 4.02 -15.17
N ASP A 39 -9.29 3.34 -16.28
CA ASP A 39 -10.39 2.39 -16.38
C ASP A 39 -9.95 1.06 -15.75
N ALA A 40 -10.27 0.90 -14.47
CA ALA A 40 -9.97 -0.31 -13.71
C ALA A 40 -10.59 -1.58 -14.34
N SER A 41 -11.58 -1.45 -15.24
CA SER A 41 -12.18 -2.57 -15.96
C SER A 41 -11.30 -3.13 -17.09
N LYS A 42 -10.25 -2.40 -17.52
CA LYS A 42 -9.28 -2.81 -18.55
C LYS A 42 -8.03 -3.49 -17.99
N VAL A 43 -7.91 -3.58 -16.68
CA VAL A 43 -6.77 -4.25 -16.05
C VAL A 43 -7.08 -5.74 -15.98
N ASN A 44 -6.24 -6.56 -16.61
CA ASN A 44 -6.31 -8.00 -16.42
C ASN A 44 -6.02 -8.29 -14.93
N ASN A 45 -7.04 -8.78 -14.21
CA ASN A 45 -7.07 -8.90 -12.74
C ASN A 45 -5.92 -9.72 -12.15
N ASN A 46 -5.21 -10.53 -12.96
CA ASN A 46 -4.17 -11.43 -12.47
C ASN A 46 -2.84 -10.73 -12.12
N ASP A 47 -2.61 -9.48 -12.57
CA ASP A 47 -1.35 -8.75 -12.36
C ASP A 47 -1.52 -7.41 -11.63
N ALA A 48 -2.71 -7.15 -11.07
CA ALA A 48 -3.05 -5.89 -10.41
C ALA A 48 -3.09 -6.06 -8.88
N ASN A 49 -2.32 -5.23 -8.18
CA ASN A 49 -2.30 -5.22 -6.72
C ASN A 49 -2.52 -3.81 -6.19
N ILE A 50 -3.02 -3.71 -4.97
CA ILE A 50 -3.37 -2.43 -4.37
C ILE A 50 -2.59 -2.24 -3.08
N PHE A 51 -1.85 -1.14 -3.00
CA PHE A 51 -1.23 -0.73 -1.76
C PHE A 51 -2.09 0.38 -1.15
N TYR A 52 -2.49 0.17 0.09
CA TYR A 52 -3.16 1.18 0.90
C TYR A 52 -2.19 1.72 1.93
N PHE A 53 -2.15 3.03 2.09
CA PHE A 53 -1.39 3.66 3.15
C PHE A 53 -2.33 4.51 4.00
N ILE A 54 -2.20 4.37 5.30
CA ILE A 54 -2.95 5.15 6.28
C ILE A 54 -1.98 5.69 7.34
N ARG A 55 -2.36 6.79 7.97
CA ARG A 55 -1.81 7.17 9.27
C ARG A 55 -2.51 6.33 10.35
N HIS A 56 -1.84 6.07 11.48
CA HIS A 56 -2.50 5.59 12.69
C HIS A 56 -3.77 6.41 13.01
N ALA A 57 -4.72 5.84 13.75
CA ALA A 57 -5.87 6.58 14.26
C ALA A 57 -5.52 7.48 15.47
N GLU A 58 -6.50 8.27 15.96
CA GLU A 58 -6.30 9.24 17.04
C GLU A 58 -5.72 8.62 18.32
N GLU A 59 -4.61 9.18 18.79
CA GLU A 59 -3.92 8.81 20.03
C GLU A 59 -4.51 9.50 21.26
N LYS A 60 -4.19 8.97 22.46
CA LYS A 60 -4.48 9.64 23.74
C LYS A 60 -3.46 10.76 23.96
N ASN A 61 -3.92 11.94 24.39
CA ASN A 61 -3.06 13.13 24.56
C ASN A 61 -2.13 13.05 25.78
N ASP A 62 -2.46 12.23 26.79
CA ASP A 62 -1.77 12.19 28.10
C ASP A 62 -1.15 10.82 28.43
N ASP A 63 -0.72 10.08 27.41
CA ASP A 63 -0.32 8.66 27.53
C ASP A 63 1.18 8.44 27.29
N GLY A 64 1.99 9.48 27.55
CA GLY A 64 3.44 9.46 27.46
C GLY A 64 3.99 9.51 26.03
N GLU A 65 5.23 9.05 25.85
CA GLU A 65 5.97 9.14 24.57
C GLU A 65 5.47 8.17 23.50
N ASN A 66 4.81 7.08 23.89
CA ASN A 66 4.27 6.07 23.00
C ASN A 66 2.77 5.85 23.27
N PRO A 67 1.93 6.85 22.99
CA PRO A 67 0.52 6.83 23.38
C PRO A 67 -0.23 5.72 22.62
N HIS A 68 -1.12 5.06 23.34
CA HIS A 68 -2.13 4.15 22.82
C HIS A 68 -3.25 4.92 22.11
N LEU A 69 -4.10 4.20 21.36
CA LEU A 69 -5.28 4.79 20.72
C LEU A 69 -6.27 5.32 21.76
N SER A 70 -6.84 6.49 21.44
CA SER A 70 -7.99 7.03 22.17
C SER A 70 -9.26 6.27 21.82
N GLU A 71 -10.34 6.45 22.59
CA GLU A 71 -11.66 5.90 22.22
C GLU A 71 -12.14 6.38 20.86
N LYS A 72 -11.84 7.64 20.50
CA LYS A 72 -12.11 8.18 19.17
C LYS A 72 -11.30 7.46 18.10
N GLY A 73 -10.03 7.17 18.39
CA GLY A 73 -9.15 6.39 17.54
C GLY A 73 -9.69 4.98 17.31
N LEU A 74 -10.09 4.27 18.36
CA LEU A 74 -10.69 2.92 18.25
C LEU A 74 -11.92 2.92 17.34
N LYS A 75 -12.84 3.88 17.53
CA LYS A 75 -14.03 4.04 16.66
C LYS A 75 -13.65 4.31 15.20
N LYS A 76 -12.55 5.03 14.96
CA LYS A 76 -12.04 5.25 13.60
C LYS A 76 -11.46 3.97 12.99
N VAL A 77 -10.75 3.17 13.78
CA VAL A 77 -10.24 1.87 13.32
C VAL A 77 -11.37 0.91 12.96
N ASP A 78 -12.53 1.00 13.62
CA ASP A 78 -13.73 0.25 13.21
C ASP A 78 -14.20 0.64 11.80
N LEU A 79 -14.11 1.93 11.42
CA LEU A 79 -14.42 2.38 10.07
C LEU A 79 -13.41 1.78 9.07
N TYR A 80 -12.10 1.84 9.36
CA TYR A 80 -11.09 1.20 8.50
C TYR A 80 -11.35 -0.29 8.33
N THR A 81 -11.68 -0.97 9.42
CA THR A 81 -12.00 -2.39 9.43
C THR A 81 -13.20 -2.71 8.54
N LYS A 82 -14.27 -1.90 8.62
CA LYS A 82 -15.44 -1.99 7.73
C LYS A 82 -15.04 -1.75 6.27
N TYR A 83 -14.21 -0.75 6.00
CA TYR A 83 -13.73 -0.45 4.65
C TYR A 83 -12.89 -1.59 4.05
N PHE A 84 -12.02 -2.23 4.82
CA PHE A 84 -11.17 -3.31 4.31
C PHE A 84 -11.87 -4.69 4.28
N THR A 85 -13.08 -4.81 4.84
CA THR A 85 -13.79 -6.10 4.95
C THR A 85 -13.91 -6.81 3.61
N ASP A 86 -14.32 -6.09 2.56
CA ASP A 86 -14.54 -6.62 1.20
C ASP A 86 -13.32 -6.54 0.27
N LYS A 87 -12.18 -6.07 0.77
CA LYS A 87 -10.96 -5.86 -0.01
C LYS A 87 -9.96 -7.00 0.19
N LYS A 88 -9.24 -7.36 -0.87
CA LYS A 88 -8.08 -8.25 -0.75
C LYS A 88 -6.99 -7.51 0.03
N VAL A 89 -6.55 -8.09 1.14
CA VAL A 89 -5.40 -7.63 1.93
C VAL A 89 -4.63 -8.89 2.29
N ASP A 90 -3.40 -9.00 1.80
CA ASP A 90 -2.52 -10.14 2.00
C ASP A 90 -1.60 -9.94 3.21
N THR A 91 -1.20 -8.69 3.49
CA THR A 91 -0.31 -8.34 4.61
C THR A 91 -0.56 -6.92 5.08
N ILE A 92 -0.41 -6.69 6.39
CA ILE A 92 -0.44 -5.35 6.97
C ILE A 92 0.93 -5.05 7.57
N TYR A 93 1.44 -3.84 7.36
CA TYR A 93 2.69 -3.36 7.92
C TYR A 93 2.46 -2.19 8.86
N SER A 94 3.26 -2.10 9.91
CA SER A 94 3.20 -1.03 10.89
C SER A 94 4.57 -0.62 11.38
N THR A 95 4.73 0.63 11.82
CA THR A 95 5.87 0.98 12.68
C THR A 95 5.64 0.45 14.09
N ASN A 96 6.71 0.33 14.89
CA ASN A 96 6.65 -0.27 16.22
C ASN A 96 6.18 0.70 17.33
N LEU A 97 5.31 1.67 17.02
CA LEU A 97 4.65 2.51 18.02
C LEU A 97 3.26 1.94 18.35
N ASN A 98 2.79 2.18 19.58
CA ASN A 98 1.53 1.60 20.09
C ASN A 98 0.35 1.94 19.18
N ARG A 99 0.12 3.23 18.91
CA ARG A 99 -0.97 3.68 18.03
C ARG A 99 -0.94 3.11 16.61
N THR A 100 0.24 2.95 15.99
CA THR A 100 0.36 2.37 14.65
C THR A 100 0.14 0.86 14.71
N PHE A 101 0.72 0.19 15.69
CA PHE A 101 0.56 -1.25 15.87
C PHE A 101 -0.88 -1.61 16.19
N GLU A 102 -1.54 -0.94 17.13
CA GLU A 102 -2.95 -1.16 17.48
C GLU A 102 -3.88 -0.91 16.29
N THR A 103 -3.65 0.16 15.54
CA THR A 103 -4.42 0.43 14.31
C THR A 103 -4.28 -0.75 13.33
N ALA A 104 -3.05 -1.20 13.08
CA ALA A 104 -2.78 -2.32 12.18
C ALA A 104 -3.35 -3.64 12.71
N GLU A 105 -3.20 -3.91 14.00
CA GLU A 105 -3.56 -5.16 14.65
C GLU A 105 -5.09 -5.38 14.65
N ILE A 106 -5.87 -4.35 14.94
CA ILE A 106 -7.35 -4.44 14.89
C ILE A 106 -7.83 -4.75 13.47
N ILE A 107 -7.27 -4.09 12.45
CA ILE A 107 -7.59 -4.37 11.04
C ILE A 107 -7.16 -5.79 10.68
N ALA A 108 -5.94 -6.19 11.07
CA ALA A 108 -5.36 -7.50 10.78
C ALA A 108 -6.17 -8.64 11.39
N LYS A 109 -6.62 -8.49 12.65
CA LYS A 109 -7.50 -9.45 13.34
C LYS A 109 -8.79 -9.69 12.55
N LYS A 110 -9.40 -8.64 11.99
CA LYS A 110 -10.61 -8.81 11.17
C LYS A 110 -10.32 -9.46 9.81
N LYS A 111 -9.17 -9.14 9.21
CA LYS A 111 -8.73 -9.69 7.92
C LYS A 111 -8.13 -11.08 8.03
N VAL A 112 -7.82 -11.55 9.24
CA VAL A 112 -7.13 -12.81 9.51
C VAL A 112 -5.77 -12.86 8.79
N VAL A 113 -5.01 -11.77 8.90
CA VAL A 113 -3.66 -11.61 8.32
C VAL A 113 -2.65 -11.23 9.39
N GLY A 114 -1.36 -11.42 9.10
CA GLY A 114 -0.28 -10.99 9.99
C GLY A 114 0.01 -9.49 9.90
N VAL A 115 0.62 -8.96 10.97
CA VAL A 115 1.22 -7.62 11.00
C VAL A 115 2.75 -7.77 10.92
N GLY A 116 3.36 -7.22 9.88
CA GLY A 116 4.80 -7.05 9.76
C GLY A 116 5.25 -5.69 10.29
N PHE A 117 6.47 -5.63 10.84
CA PHE A 117 7.05 -4.35 11.26
C PHE A 117 7.96 -3.77 10.19
N TYR A 118 7.99 -2.44 10.08
CA TYR A 118 8.98 -1.71 9.30
C TYR A 118 9.50 -0.50 10.07
N ASP A 119 10.73 -0.10 9.77
CA ASP A 119 11.34 1.12 10.30
C ASP A 119 11.53 2.13 9.15
N PRO A 120 10.84 3.27 9.16
CA PRO A 120 10.94 4.27 8.10
C PRO A 120 12.34 4.88 7.94
N LEU A 121 13.22 4.79 8.93
CA LEU A 121 14.57 5.38 8.87
C LEU A 121 15.55 4.53 8.06
N ILE A 122 15.39 3.20 8.11
CA ILE A 122 16.32 2.25 7.50
C ILE A 122 15.69 1.40 6.39
N LEU A 123 14.40 1.60 6.10
CA LEU A 123 13.70 0.82 5.08
C LEU A 123 14.23 1.13 3.68
N ASP A 124 14.65 0.08 2.97
CA ASP A 124 14.81 0.15 1.52
C ASP A 124 13.42 0.09 0.87
N TYR A 125 12.86 1.28 0.61
CA TYR A 125 11.52 1.44 0.03
C TYR A 125 11.36 0.77 -1.33
N LYS A 126 12.41 0.77 -2.17
CA LYS A 126 12.37 0.15 -3.49
C LYS A 126 12.30 -1.36 -3.35
N LYS A 127 13.17 -1.94 -2.52
CA LYS A 127 13.15 -3.39 -2.23
C LYS A 127 11.85 -3.83 -1.55
N PHE A 128 11.33 -3.03 -0.62
CA PHE A 128 10.04 -3.29 0.01
C PHE A 128 8.92 -3.38 -1.04
N PHE A 129 8.88 -2.41 -1.96
CA PHE A 129 7.90 -2.39 -3.04
C PHE A 129 8.06 -3.59 -3.99
N GLU A 130 9.28 -3.93 -4.40
CA GLU A 130 9.58 -5.09 -5.24
C GLU A 130 9.16 -6.41 -4.59
N ASN A 131 9.40 -6.56 -3.29
CA ASN A 131 9.03 -7.76 -2.52
C ASN A 131 7.52 -7.93 -2.37
N ASN A 132 6.74 -6.85 -2.48
CA ASN A 132 5.28 -6.86 -2.33
C ASN A 132 4.54 -6.69 -3.66
N LYS A 133 5.21 -6.76 -4.83
CA LYS A 133 4.63 -6.49 -6.16
C LYS A 133 3.36 -7.28 -6.52
N ASN A 134 3.16 -8.43 -5.86
CA ASN A 134 2.06 -9.37 -6.08
C ASN A 134 1.07 -9.45 -4.90
N ASN A 135 1.24 -8.59 -3.89
CA ASN A 135 0.44 -8.58 -2.67
C ASN A 135 -0.36 -7.28 -2.60
N SER A 136 -1.62 -7.36 -2.19
CA SER A 136 -2.35 -6.18 -1.73
C SER A 136 -2.04 -5.95 -0.27
N ILE A 137 -1.50 -4.78 0.08
CA ILE A 137 -1.01 -4.52 1.43
C ILE A 137 -1.65 -3.27 2.03
N VAL A 138 -1.66 -3.20 3.36
CA VAL A 138 -1.97 -1.98 4.11
C VAL A 138 -0.71 -1.58 4.89
N VAL A 139 -0.27 -0.34 4.75
CA VAL A 139 0.87 0.22 5.50
C VAL A 139 0.35 1.30 6.45
N VAL A 140 0.58 1.11 7.74
CA VAL A 140 0.19 2.04 8.81
C VAL A 140 1.42 2.81 9.28
N GLY A 141 1.40 4.12 9.07
CA GLY A 141 2.51 5.00 9.43
C GLY A 141 2.06 6.27 10.15
N HIS A 142 2.80 7.35 9.95
CA HIS A 142 2.59 8.64 10.61
C HIS A 142 2.28 9.75 9.60
N ALA A 143 1.90 10.93 10.11
CA ALA A 143 1.55 12.07 9.28
C ALA A 143 2.65 12.45 8.27
N ASN A 144 3.92 12.32 8.65
CA ASN A 144 5.09 12.65 7.85
C ASN A 144 5.65 11.45 7.06
N THR A 145 5.72 10.27 7.68
CA THR A 145 6.35 9.09 7.07
C THR A 145 5.46 8.42 6.04
N THR A 146 4.13 8.48 6.18
CA THR A 146 3.22 7.87 5.20
C THR A 146 3.32 8.54 3.82
N PRO A 147 3.19 9.88 3.68
CA PRO A 147 3.41 10.55 2.39
C PRO A 147 4.84 10.37 1.85
N ASN A 148 5.84 10.38 2.73
CA ASN A 148 7.23 10.18 2.31
C ASN A 148 7.43 8.81 1.66
N PHE A 149 6.88 7.74 2.27
CA PHE A 149 6.91 6.39 1.70
C PHE A 149 6.31 6.39 0.29
N ILE A 150 5.11 6.94 0.13
CA ILE A 150 4.42 6.98 -1.16
C ILE A 150 5.26 7.73 -2.20
N ASN A 151 5.81 8.89 -1.84
CA ASN A 151 6.68 9.68 -2.72
C ASN A 151 7.95 8.90 -3.14
N LYS A 152 8.51 8.07 -2.25
CA LYS A 152 9.65 7.19 -2.59
C LYS A 152 9.27 6.12 -3.61
N ILE A 153 8.07 5.55 -3.51
CA ILE A 153 7.54 4.60 -4.49
C ILE A 153 7.28 5.30 -5.83
N LEU A 154 6.70 6.50 -5.81
CA LEU A 154 6.38 7.28 -7.01
C LEU A 154 7.62 7.88 -7.69
N GLY A 155 8.73 8.04 -6.96
CA GLY A 155 9.95 8.69 -7.46
C GLY A 155 9.84 10.21 -7.58
N ASN A 156 8.82 10.85 -6.98
CA ASN A 156 8.62 12.30 -6.99
C ASN A 156 7.95 12.78 -5.68
N GLN A 157 7.99 14.10 -5.43
CA GLN A 157 7.38 14.72 -4.24
C GLN A 157 5.92 15.13 -4.52
N LYS A 158 5.02 14.15 -4.69
CA LYS A 158 3.60 14.41 -4.98
C LYS A 158 2.79 14.76 -3.74
N TYR A 159 2.98 14.03 -2.65
CA TYR A 159 2.17 14.15 -1.44
C TYR A 159 2.91 14.91 -0.34
N SER A 160 2.27 15.96 0.20
CA SER A 160 2.76 16.66 1.39
C SER A 160 2.46 15.88 2.67
N GLN A 161 3.09 16.30 3.77
CA GLN A 161 2.75 15.80 5.10
C GLN A 161 1.25 15.95 5.38
N ILE A 162 0.66 14.94 6.02
CA ILE A 162 -0.75 14.92 6.43
C ILE A 162 -0.94 15.95 7.55
N MET A 163 -2.05 16.68 7.55
CA MET A 163 -2.39 17.61 8.63
C MET A 163 -2.52 16.88 9.97
N GLN A 164 -2.13 17.53 11.06
CA GLN A 164 -2.05 16.90 12.38
C GLN A 164 -3.40 16.37 12.89
N ASP A 165 -4.49 17.06 12.54
CA ASP A 165 -5.87 16.73 12.87
C ASP A 165 -6.53 15.77 11.87
N ASN A 166 -5.85 15.44 10.76
CA ASN A 166 -6.34 14.48 9.79
C ASN A 166 -5.82 13.06 10.09
N TYR A 167 -6.80 12.18 10.34
CA TYR A 167 -6.62 10.76 10.63
C TYR A 167 -7.47 9.88 9.70
N SER A 168 -8.09 10.47 8.68
CA SER A 168 -9.17 9.87 7.88
C SER A 168 -8.78 9.55 6.44
N ASP A 169 -7.58 9.96 6.03
CA ASP A 169 -7.08 9.73 4.67
C ASP A 169 -6.61 8.29 4.46
N ILE A 170 -6.97 7.74 3.30
CA ILE A 170 -6.44 6.51 2.75
C ILE A 170 -5.80 6.84 1.41
N PHE A 171 -4.49 6.66 1.31
CA PHE A 171 -3.80 6.73 0.04
C PHE A 171 -3.89 5.37 -0.62
N ARG A 172 -4.39 5.31 -1.85
CA ARG A 172 -4.52 4.07 -2.61
C ARG A 172 -3.66 4.13 -3.86
N LEU A 173 -2.75 3.18 -3.99
CA LEU A 173 -1.90 2.99 -5.18
C LEU A 173 -2.32 1.71 -5.88
N VAL A 174 -2.61 1.81 -7.18
CA VAL A 174 -2.86 0.64 -8.04
C VAL A 174 -1.58 0.35 -8.80
N ILE A 175 -1.11 -0.88 -8.67
CA ILE A 175 0.15 -1.36 -9.21
C ILE A 175 -0.17 -2.45 -10.23
N VAL A 176 0.34 -2.29 -11.44
CA VAL A 176 0.21 -3.28 -12.52
C VAL A 176 1.60 -3.61 -13.02
N LYS A 177 1.96 -4.90 -12.99
CA LYS A 177 3.29 -5.39 -13.42
C LYS A 177 4.45 -4.63 -12.76
N GLY A 178 4.33 -4.38 -11.45
CA GLY A 178 5.36 -3.69 -10.67
C GLY A 178 5.50 -2.19 -10.95
N LYS A 179 4.52 -1.56 -11.61
CA LYS A 179 4.51 -0.11 -11.85
C LYS A 179 3.26 0.51 -11.26
N VAL A 180 3.39 1.67 -10.61
CA VAL A 180 2.22 2.46 -10.19
C VAL A 180 1.56 3.05 -11.42
N VAL A 181 0.32 2.65 -11.68
CA VAL A 181 -0.48 3.12 -12.82
C VAL A 181 -1.55 4.12 -12.41
N PHE A 182 -1.92 4.14 -11.13
CA PHE A 182 -2.90 5.06 -10.58
C PHE A 182 -2.66 5.26 -9.09
N ASP A 183 -2.90 6.47 -8.60
CA ASP A 183 -2.86 6.80 -7.19
C ASP A 183 -3.90 7.88 -6.84
N GLU A 184 -4.51 7.76 -5.66
CA GLU A 184 -5.50 8.72 -5.16
C GLU A 184 -5.52 8.80 -3.63
N ILE A 185 -6.16 9.85 -3.12
CA ILE A 185 -6.53 9.97 -1.70
C ILE A 185 -8.04 9.77 -1.58
N LEU A 186 -8.43 8.90 -0.66
CA LEU A 186 -9.81 8.67 -0.24
C LEU A 186 -9.98 9.16 1.19
N THR A 187 -11.21 9.47 1.57
CA THR A 187 -11.57 9.82 2.96
C THR A 187 -12.47 8.73 3.52
N ILE A 188 -12.10 8.13 4.65
CA ILE A 188 -12.78 6.95 5.20
C ILE A 188 -14.28 7.18 5.42
N GLU A 189 -14.69 8.34 5.92
CA GLU A 189 -16.11 8.65 6.16
C GLU A 189 -16.92 8.67 4.86
N ASN A 190 -16.34 9.20 3.78
CA ASN A 190 -16.98 9.19 2.46
C ASN A 190 -17.12 7.76 1.91
N GLU A 191 -16.09 6.93 2.09
CA GLU A 191 -16.12 5.53 1.65
C GLU A 191 -17.12 4.69 2.44
N ILE A 192 -17.20 4.89 3.76
CA ILE A 192 -18.22 4.23 4.59
C ILE A 192 -19.62 4.69 4.18
N GLN A 193 -19.81 5.98 3.88
CA GLN A 193 -21.10 6.46 3.41
C GLN A 193 -21.51 5.82 2.09
N LYS A 194 -20.58 5.64 1.15
CA LYS A 194 -20.84 4.91 -0.11
C LYS A 194 -21.24 3.45 0.14
N ILE A 195 -20.57 2.77 1.07
CA ILE A 195 -20.90 1.38 1.45
C ILE A 195 -22.30 1.29 2.05
N GLU A 196 -22.72 2.27 2.85
CA GLU A 196 -24.05 2.32 3.44
C GLU A 196 -25.13 2.64 2.41
N ASP A 197 -24.88 3.63 1.55
CA ASP A 197 -25.79 4.04 0.49
C ASP A 197 -26.02 2.87 -0.50
N ALA A 198 -24.99 2.05 -0.75
CA ALA A 198 -25.09 0.86 -1.61
C ALA A 198 -25.97 -0.27 -1.03
N LYS A 199 -26.28 -0.25 0.26
CA LYS A 199 -27.20 -1.22 0.91
C LYS A 199 -28.66 -0.81 0.80
N LEU A 200 -28.95 0.43 0.40
CA LEU A 200 -30.31 0.97 0.33
C LEU A 200 -30.98 0.57 -0.97
N SER A 201 -32.30 0.35 -0.92
CA SER A 201 -33.10 0.26 -2.15
C SER A 201 -33.10 1.60 -2.91
N PRO A 202 -33.37 1.61 -4.23
CA PRO A 202 -33.44 2.86 -5.01
C PRO A 202 -34.44 3.88 -4.45
N LYS A 203 -35.52 3.42 -3.80
CA LYS A 203 -36.53 4.28 -3.17
C LYS A 203 -35.99 4.94 -1.90
N GLU A 204 -35.32 4.16 -1.05
CA GLU A 204 -34.70 4.65 0.20
C GLU A 204 -33.57 5.62 -0.11
N LEU A 205 -32.70 5.27 -1.06
CA LEU A 205 -31.59 6.14 -1.47
C LEU A 205 -32.10 7.50 -1.98
N LYS A 206 -33.15 7.52 -2.82
CA LYS A 206 -33.78 8.78 -3.27
C LYS A 206 -34.30 9.63 -2.10
N LYS A 207 -34.87 9.00 -1.07
CA LYS A 207 -35.34 9.69 0.13
C LYS A 207 -34.18 10.31 0.92
N VAL A 208 -33.15 9.52 1.22
CA VAL A 208 -31.95 9.95 1.95
C VAL A 208 -31.25 11.12 1.23
N LEU A 209 -31.08 11.02 -0.10
CA LEU A 209 -30.47 12.09 -0.89
C LEU A 209 -31.30 13.39 -0.87
N LYS A 210 -32.64 13.29 -0.86
CA LYS A 210 -33.52 14.47 -0.75
C LYS A 210 -33.38 15.15 0.60
N GLU A 211 -33.28 14.39 1.68
CA GLU A 211 -33.10 14.92 3.05
C GLU A 211 -31.73 15.59 3.22
N ARG A 212 -30.65 14.95 2.75
CA ARG A 212 -29.30 15.55 2.75
C ARG A 212 -29.24 16.88 1.99
N ARG A 213 -29.94 16.99 0.85
CA ARG A 213 -30.03 18.24 0.08
C ARG A 213 -30.76 19.36 0.81
N LYS A 214 -31.73 19.02 1.68
CA LYS A 214 -32.42 20.00 2.51
C LYS A 214 -31.55 20.47 3.67
N ALA A 215 -30.82 19.57 4.31
CA ALA A 215 -29.94 19.91 5.44
C ALA A 215 -28.74 20.80 5.07
N LYS A 216 -28.39 20.86 3.78
CA LYS A 216 -27.33 21.74 3.24
C LYS A 216 -27.83 23.12 2.78
N LYS A 217 -29.16 23.34 2.77
CA LYS A 217 -29.79 24.63 2.45
C LYS A 217 -30.14 25.35 3.73
#